data_AF-A0A0B6ZCC6-F1
#
_entry.id   AF-A0A0B6ZCC6-F1
#
_cell.length_a   1.000
_cell.length_b   1.000
_cell.length_c   1.000
_cell.angle_alpha   90.00
_cell.angle_beta   90.00
_cell.angle_gamma   90.00
#
_symmetry.space_group_name_H-M   'P 1'
#
loop_
_entity.id
_entity.type
_entity.pdbx_description
1 polymer ?
#
loop_
_entity_poly.entity_id
_entity_poly.type
_entity_poly.pdbx_seq_one_letter_code
_entity_poly.pdbx_strand_id
1 'polypeptide(L)'
;KAIQDAGPEWSDNKKLHSLSEKDVRHVIPKGFPYFSVDFGLQGGYATVIEDEATFPSYFGREIVGGMLDAEPALWRKPHKQSFEDQRKKVLQFAEKWQPYDWTQ
;
A
#
# COMPACT_ATOMS: atom_id res chain seq x y z
N LYS A 1 6.50 13.30 0.93
CA LYS A 1 6.68 13.54 2.38
C LYS A 1 6.84 12.23 3.13
N ALA A 2 5.78 11.49 3.46
CA ALA A 2 5.88 10.25 4.26
C ALA A 2 6.95 9.23 3.78
N ILE A 3 7.05 8.96 2.47
CA ILE A 3 8.05 8.02 1.93
C ILE A 3 9.49 8.54 2.11
N GLN A 4 9.71 9.86 2.00
CA GLN A 4 11.04 10.45 2.15
C GLN A 4 11.52 10.44 3.61
N ASP A 5 10.55 10.57 4.52
CA ASP A 5 10.76 10.54 5.97
C ASP A 5 10.82 9.09 6.50
N ALA A 6 10.45 8.10 5.68
CA ALA A 6 10.49 6.69 6.02
C ALA A 6 11.84 6.05 5.66
N GLY A 7 12.28 5.11 6.48
CA GLY A 7 13.55 4.41 6.31
C GLY A 7 14.76 5.16 6.87
N PRO A 8 15.98 4.65 6.62
CA PRO A 8 17.21 5.24 7.13
C PRO A 8 17.39 6.69 6.65
N GLU A 9 17.95 7.56 7.50
CA GLU A 9 18.28 8.93 7.11
C GLU A 9 19.29 8.95 5.94
N TRP A 10 20.21 7.99 5.96
CA TRP A 10 21.22 7.74 4.94
C TRP A 10 20.88 6.44 4.20
N SER A 11 20.54 6.57 2.91
CA SER A 11 20.23 5.42 2.04
C SER A 11 21.16 5.40 0.83
N ASP A 12 21.55 4.20 0.39
CA ASP A 12 22.37 4.02 -0.81
C ASP A 12 21.53 4.20 -2.09
N ASN A 13 20.25 3.83 -2.01
CA ASN A 13 19.28 3.97 -3.08
C ASN A 13 18.54 5.30 -3.00
N LYS A 14 18.04 5.75 -4.16
CA LYS A 14 17.16 6.91 -4.22
C LYS A 14 15.87 6.62 -3.44
N LYS A 15 15.58 7.44 -2.42
CA LYS A 15 14.39 7.27 -1.56
C LYS A 15 13.03 7.35 -2.27
N LEU A 16 12.97 7.95 -3.46
CA LEU A 16 11.71 8.11 -4.18
C LEU A 16 11.91 8.00 -5.68
N HIS A 17 11.25 7.02 -6.26
CA HIS A 17 11.16 6.80 -7.69
C HIS A 17 9.75 7.17 -8.17
N SER A 18 9.64 7.92 -9.25
CA SER A 18 8.35 8.21 -9.89
C SER A 18 7.97 7.08 -10.84
N LEU A 19 6.70 6.69 -10.81
CA LEU A 19 6.10 5.68 -11.68
C LEU A 19 5.18 6.31 -12.75
N SER A 20 5.20 7.63 -12.93
CA SER A 20 4.31 8.33 -13.85
C SER A 20 4.49 7.91 -15.31
N GLU A 21 5.71 7.54 -15.69
CA GLU A 21 6.09 7.17 -17.06
C GLU A 21 6.46 5.69 -17.20
N LYS A 22 6.77 5.00 -16.09
CA LYS A 22 7.34 3.65 -16.08
C LYS A 22 6.73 2.81 -14.97
N ASP A 23 6.41 1.56 -15.30
CA ASP A 23 5.99 0.54 -14.33
C ASP A 23 7.13 0.25 -13.32
N VAL A 24 6.75 -0.11 -12.09
CA VAL A 24 7.68 -0.44 -10.99
C VAL A 24 8.69 -1.51 -11.39
N ARG A 25 8.31 -2.44 -12.27
CA ARG A 25 9.19 -3.50 -12.80
C ARG A 25 10.39 -2.98 -13.60
N HIS A 26 10.30 -1.78 -14.15
CA HIS A 26 11.39 -1.14 -14.91
C HIS A 26 12.24 -0.21 -14.03
N VAL A 27 11.77 0.09 -12.83
CA VAL A 27 12.36 1.09 -11.95
C VAL A 27 13.07 0.44 -10.76
N ILE A 28 12.52 -0.66 -10.24
CA ILE A 28 13.09 -1.43 -9.15
C ILE A 28 13.66 -2.75 -9.71
N PRO A 29 14.96 -3.05 -9.50
CA PRO A 29 15.55 -4.31 -9.94
C PRO A 29 14.88 -5.53 -9.29
N LYS A 30 14.87 -6.64 -10.03
CA LYS A 30 14.32 -7.90 -9.52
C LYS A 30 15.09 -8.38 -8.29
N GLY A 31 14.37 -8.79 -7.25
CA GLY A 31 14.93 -9.34 -6.01
C GLY A 31 15.10 -8.35 -4.87
N PHE A 32 14.82 -7.05 -5.10
CA PHE A 32 14.84 -6.04 -4.05
C PHE A 32 13.46 -5.91 -3.40
N PRO A 33 13.38 -5.82 -2.07
CA PRO A 33 12.14 -5.44 -1.39
C PRO A 33 11.83 -3.95 -1.66
N TYR A 34 10.55 -3.64 -1.89
CA TYR A 34 10.11 -2.28 -2.20
C TYR A 34 8.69 -2.01 -1.70
N PHE A 35 8.40 -0.73 -1.51
CA PHE A 35 7.04 -0.21 -1.33
C PHE A 35 6.65 0.61 -2.56
N SER A 36 5.46 0.38 -3.11
CA SER A 36 4.91 1.15 -4.23
C SER A 36 3.48 1.59 -3.95
N VAL A 37 3.11 2.75 -4.48
CA VAL A 37 1.76 3.31 -4.40
C VAL A 37 1.39 3.90 -5.75
N ASP A 38 0.14 3.69 -6.19
CA ASP A 38 -0.44 4.29 -7.40
C ASP A 38 -1.70 5.08 -7.04
N PHE A 39 -2.02 6.08 -7.87
CA PHE A 39 -3.18 6.95 -7.66
C PHE A 39 -4.17 6.72 -8.79
N GLY A 40 -5.09 5.76 -8.61
CA GLY A 40 -6.04 5.39 -9.65
C GLY A 40 -5.34 4.78 -10.87
N LEU A 41 -5.57 5.36 -12.05
CA LEU A 41 -4.88 4.97 -13.30
C LEU A 41 -3.58 5.75 -13.52
N GLN A 42 -3.31 6.77 -12.70
CA GLN A 42 -2.04 7.47 -12.73
C GLN A 42 -1.00 6.68 -11.92
N GLY A 43 0.17 6.45 -12.52
CA GLY A 43 1.31 5.88 -11.80
C GLY A 43 1.70 6.79 -10.63
N GLY A 44 2.09 6.20 -9.51
CA GLY A 44 2.50 6.95 -8.33
C GLY A 44 4.00 6.91 -8.09
N TYR A 45 4.39 6.29 -6.98
CA TYR A 45 5.77 6.28 -6.51
C TYR A 45 6.20 4.92 -6.01
N ALA A 46 7.50 4.65 -6.06
CA ALA A 46 8.13 3.50 -5.43
C ALA A 46 9.35 3.92 -4.61
N THR A 47 9.66 3.13 -3.59
CA THR A 47 10.94 3.19 -2.85
C THR A 47 11.45 1.78 -2.63
N VAL A 48 12.77 1.61 -2.74
CA VAL A 48 13.46 0.42 -2.23
C VAL A 48 13.38 0.44 -0.70
N ILE A 49 13.17 -0.73 -0.10
CA ILE A 49 13.24 -0.91 1.35
C ILE A 49 14.64 -1.47 1.64
N GLU A 50 15.49 -0.69 2.32
CA GLU A 50 16.86 -1.15 2.62
C GLU A 50 16.96 -1.92 3.93
N ASP A 51 16.08 -1.59 4.88
CA ASP A 51 15.98 -2.26 6.17
C ASP A 51 14.53 -2.66 6.45
N GLU A 52 14.22 -3.92 6.20
CA GLU A 52 12.89 -4.49 6.43
C GLU A 52 12.50 -4.55 7.91
N ALA A 53 13.47 -4.52 8.84
CA ALA A 53 13.19 -4.57 10.27
C ALA A 53 12.63 -3.25 10.81
N THR A 54 13.05 -2.12 10.21
CA THR A 54 12.58 -0.79 10.58
C THR A 54 11.41 -0.30 9.74
N PHE A 55 11.20 -0.88 8.55
CA PHE A 55 10.09 -0.49 7.68
C PHE A 55 8.76 -1.13 8.13
N PRO A 56 7.76 -0.35 8.56
CA PRO A 56 6.51 -0.92 9.06
C PRO A 56 5.73 -1.61 7.93
N SER A 57 5.34 -2.87 8.13
CA SER A 57 4.51 -3.62 7.17
C SER A 57 3.13 -2.99 6.93
N TYR A 58 2.68 -2.12 7.82
CA TYR A 58 1.43 -1.36 7.73
C TYR A 58 1.62 0.09 7.23
N PHE A 59 2.81 0.49 6.78
CA PHE A 59 3.14 1.86 6.41
C PHE A 59 2.07 2.54 5.53
N GLY A 60 1.67 1.90 4.42
CA GLY A 60 0.65 2.46 3.53
C GLY A 60 -0.72 2.67 4.22
N ARG A 61 -1.10 1.77 5.13
CA ARG A 61 -2.37 1.89 5.89
C ARG A 61 -2.29 3.01 6.91
N GLU A 62 -1.15 3.22 7.55
CA GLU A 62 -0.93 4.32 8.48
C GLU A 62 -1.04 5.68 7.78
N ILE A 63 -0.47 5.81 6.58
CA ILE A 63 -0.58 7.06 5.81
C ILE A 63 -2.03 7.34 5.41
N VAL A 64 -2.74 6.36 4.84
CA VAL A 64 -4.15 6.54 4.45
C VAL A 64 -5.04 6.77 5.68
N GLY A 65 -4.82 6.02 6.76
CA GLY A 65 -5.56 6.16 8.01
C GLY A 65 -5.39 7.53 8.64
N GLY A 66 -4.15 8.05 8.68
CA GLY A 66 -3.87 9.41 9.15
C GLY A 66 -4.53 10.49 8.29
N MET A 67 -4.62 10.28 6.97
CA MET A 67 -5.36 11.20 6.08
C MET A 67 -6.87 11.19 6.31
N LEU A 68 -7.43 10.06 6.72
CA LEU A 68 -8.86 9.88 6.99
C LEU A 68 -9.25 10.15 8.45
N ASP A 69 -8.30 10.59 9.29
CA ASP A 69 -8.46 10.73 10.75
C ASP A 69 -9.01 9.44 11.41
N ALA A 70 -8.53 8.30 10.93
CA ALA A 70 -8.98 6.99 11.36
C ALA A 70 -8.18 6.48 12.58
N GLU A 71 -8.80 5.61 13.39
CA GLU A 71 -8.16 5.11 14.61
C GLU A 71 -6.96 4.19 14.31
N PRO A 72 -5.79 4.38 14.96
CA PRO A 72 -4.60 3.54 14.74
C PRO A 72 -4.79 2.05 15.00
N ALA A 73 -5.80 1.66 15.78
CA ALA A 73 -6.18 0.27 16.00
C ALA A 73 -6.48 -0.46 14.68
N LEU A 74 -6.91 0.24 13.63
CA LEU A 74 -7.23 -0.34 12.32
C LEU A 74 -6.01 -0.90 11.58
N TRP A 75 -4.79 -0.42 11.85
CA TRP A 75 -3.57 -0.89 11.17
C TRP A 75 -2.49 -1.44 12.09
N ARG A 76 -2.40 -0.98 13.36
CA ARG A 76 -1.41 -1.50 14.31
C ARG A 76 -1.86 -2.81 14.98
N LYS A 77 -3.15 -2.94 15.30
CA LYS A 77 -3.74 -4.13 15.95
C LYS A 77 -5.19 -4.34 15.49
N PRO A 78 -5.40 -4.66 14.21
CA PRO A 78 -6.74 -4.78 13.64
C PRO A 78 -7.57 -5.81 14.42
N HIS A 79 -8.78 -5.40 14.81
CA HIS A 79 -9.71 -6.29 15.49
C HIS A 79 -10.14 -7.43 14.57
N LYS A 80 -10.13 -8.67 15.09
CA LYS A 80 -10.60 -9.83 14.34
C LYS A 80 -12.12 -9.73 14.18
N GLN A 81 -12.61 -9.81 12.95
CA GLN A 81 -14.04 -9.83 12.67
C GLN A 81 -14.55 -11.27 12.68
N SER A 82 -15.83 -11.47 13.00
CA SER A 82 -16.46 -12.78 12.88
C SER A 82 -16.53 -13.20 11.40
N PHE A 83 -16.54 -14.50 11.15
CA PHE A 83 -16.69 -15.03 9.79
C PHE A 83 -17.99 -14.52 9.14
N GLU A 84 -19.08 -14.46 9.91
CA GLU A 84 -20.38 -14.02 9.41
C GLU A 84 -20.38 -12.55 8.98
N ASP A 85 -19.69 -11.68 9.72
CA ASP A 85 -19.55 -10.27 9.37
C ASP A 85 -18.70 -10.08 8.10
N GLN A 86 -17.62 -10.87 7.98
CA GLN A 86 -16.80 -10.87 6.78
C GLN A 86 -17.61 -11.37 5.56
N ARG A 87 -18.39 -12.44 5.71
CA ARG A 87 -19.25 -12.99 4.66
C ARG A 87 -20.25 -11.95 4.15
N LYS A 88 -20.90 -11.21 5.05
CA LYS A 88 -21.84 -10.15 4.66
C LYS A 88 -21.17 -9.04 3.85
N LYS A 89 -19.97 -8.60 4.23
CA LYS A 89 -19.21 -7.57 3.48
C LYS A 89 -18.80 -8.06 2.09
N VAL A 90 -18.43 -9.33 1.97
CA VAL A 90 -18.09 -9.95 0.67
C VAL A 90 -19.31 -9.95 -0.25
N LEU A 91 -20.48 -10.38 0.23
CA LEU A 91 -21.71 -10.37 -0.57
C LEU A 91 -22.11 -8.96 -1.02
N GLN A 92 -22.05 -7.99 -0.11
CA GLN A 92 -22.33 -6.58 -0.44
C GLN A 92 -21.36 -6.00 -1.47
N PHE A 93 -20.09 -6.38 -1.41
CA PHE A 93 -19.11 -5.94 -2.40
C PHE A 93 -19.35 -6.63 -3.75
N ALA A 94 -19.67 -7.92 -3.76
CA ALA A 94 -19.95 -8.68 -4.98
C ALA A 94 -21.12 -8.08 -5.78
N GLU A 95 -22.22 -7.72 -5.09
CA GLU A 95 -23.36 -7.03 -5.72
C GLU A 95 -22.95 -5.69 -6.37
N LYS A 96 -22.10 -4.91 -5.69
CA LYS A 96 -21.61 -3.62 -6.22
C LYS A 96 -20.65 -3.80 -7.40
N TRP A 97 -19.85 -4.87 -7.38
CA TRP A 97 -18.85 -5.15 -8.40
C TRP A 97 -19.44 -5.78 -9.67
N GLN A 98 -20.62 -6.40 -9.58
CA GLN A 98 -21.25 -7.14 -10.68
C GLN A 98 -21.24 -6.40 -12.05
N PRO A 99 -21.52 -5.08 -12.17
CA PRO A 99 -21.52 -4.39 -13.46
C PRO A 99 -20.13 -4.22 -14.09
N TYR A 100 -19.06 -4.43 -13.33
CA TYR A 100 -17.66 -4.20 -13.72
C TYR A 100 -16.85 -5.50 -13.80
N ASP A 101 -17.49 -6.64 -13.56
CA ASP A 101 -16.83 -7.94 -13.53
C ASP A 101 -16.52 -8.43 -14.95
N TRP A 102 -15.23 -8.41 -15.30
CA TRP A 102 -14.71 -8.88 -16.58
C TRP A 102 -14.24 -10.35 -16.55
N THR A 103 -14.40 -11.03 -15.41
CA THR A 103 -13.92 -12.42 -15.20
C THR A 103 -15.01 -13.49 -15.33
N GLN A 104 -16.20 -13.09 -15.78
CA GLN A 104 -17.34 -13.99 -16.02
C GLN A 104 -17.25 -14.72 -17.35
#